data_AF-A0A2A2QEV5-F1
#
_entry.id   AF-A0A2A2QEV5-F1
#
_cell.length_a   1.000
_cell.length_b   1.000
_cell.length_c   1.000
_cell.angle_alpha   90.00
_cell.angle_beta   90.00
_cell.angle_gamma   90.00
#
_symmetry.space_group_name_H-M   'P 1'
#
loop_
_entity.id
_entity.type
_entity.pdbx_description
1 polymer ?
#
loop_
_entity_poly.entity_id
_entity_poly.type
_entity_poly.pdbx_seq_one_letter_code
_entity_poly.pdbx_strand_id
1 'polypeptide(L)'
;MAIDPIKDGIRSQVRIDFGGNVHKRLRGTDADKRYATEVEVLKVLEQRGCPYVPRVLEEHPEELYFVSTNCGKPATQISKEKADKLFAKLEAEYGVRHLDAEPRNITYSDKLGCFCIIDFELAEILPNPNPQAPCPPP
;
A
#
# COMPACT_ATOMS: atom_id res chain seq x y z
N MET A 1 -18.02 -21.56 -0.59
CA MET A 1 -17.19 -21.41 -1.80
C MET A 1 -15.85 -20.86 -1.34
N ALA A 2 -14.76 -21.54 -1.67
CA ALA A 2 -13.43 -21.15 -1.22
C ALA A 2 -13.04 -19.82 -1.89
N ILE A 3 -12.65 -18.85 -1.07
CA ILE A 3 -12.11 -17.58 -1.53
C ILE A 3 -10.63 -17.85 -1.74
N ASP A 4 -10.23 -18.12 -2.99
CA ASP A 4 -8.84 -18.43 -3.31
C ASP A 4 -7.92 -17.28 -2.85
N PRO A 5 -6.83 -17.57 -2.13
CA PRO A 5 -5.86 -16.54 -1.73
C PRO A 5 -5.20 -15.97 -2.99
N ILE A 6 -5.21 -14.64 -3.11
CA ILE A 6 -4.60 -13.93 -4.25
C ILE A 6 -3.08 -14.04 -4.21
N LYS A 7 -2.52 -14.08 -3.01
CA LYS A 7 -1.08 -14.25 -2.79
C LYS A 7 -0.88 -14.96 -1.45
N ASP A 8 -0.42 -16.20 -1.49
CA ASP A 8 0.05 -16.90 -0.30
C ASP A 8 1.58 -16.96 -0.34
N GLY A 9 2.21 -15.89 0.16
CA GLY A 9 3.66 -15.77 0.21
C GLY A 9 4.23 -16.22 1.55
N ILE A 10 5.52 -16.54 1.59
CA ILE A 10 6.22 -16.93 2.83
C ILE A 10 6.07 -15.86 3.93
N ARG A 11 5.97 -14.59 3.53
CA ARG A 11 5.95 -13.41 4.40
C ARG A 11 4.57 -12.81 4.68
N SER A 12 3.57 -13.12 3.85
CA SER A 12 2.24 -12.55 3.97
C SER A 12 1.20 -13.38 3.21
N GLN A 13 -0.02 -13.40 3.74
CA GLN A 13 -1.19 -13.97 3.09
C GLN A 13 -2.14 -12.84 2.71
N VAL A 14 -2.55 -12.80 1.45
CA VAL A 14 -3.44 -11.79 0.90
C VAL A 14 -4.68 -12.46 0.34
N ARG A 15 -5.85 -12.01 0.78
CA ARG A 15 -7.17 -12.48 0.33
C ARG A 15 -8.02 -11.27 -0.07
N ILE A 16 -9.04 -11.48 -0.90
CA ILE A 16 -10.04 -10.44 -1.19
C ILE A 16 -11.41 -10.94 -0.80
N ASP A 17 -12.17 -10.14 -0.05
CA ASP A 17 -13.54 -10.48 0.31
C ASP A 17 -14.54 -10.12 -0.79
N PHE A 18 -15.81 -10.47 -0.59
CA PHE A 18 -16.87 -10.26 -1.57
C PHE A 18 -17.16 -8.78 -1.89
N GLY A 19 -16.99 -7.88 -0.91
CA GLY A 19 -17.02 -6.44 -1.10
C GLY A 19 -15.81 -5.90 -1.87
N GLY A 20 -14.82 -6.76 -2.11
CA GLY A 20 -13.63 -6.44 -2.87
C GLY A 20 -12.57 -5.72 -2.05
N ASN A 21 -12.55 -5.81 -0.72
CA ASN A 21 -11.46 -5.30 0.09
C ASN A 21 -10.34 -6.34 0.20
N VAL A 22 -9.13 -5.86 0.44
CA VAL A 22 -7.91 -6.68 0.54
C VAL A 22 -7.60 -6.95 2.00
N HIS A 23 -7.53 -8.23 2.33
CA HIS A 23 -7.27 -8.79 3.64
C HIS A 23 -5.81 -9.25 3.65
N LYS A 24 -4.91 -8.47 4.27
CA LYS A 24 -3.47 -8.77 4.33
C LYS A 24 -3.09 -9.18 5.75
N ARG A 25 -2.56 -10.39 5.89
CA ARG A 25 -1.99 -10.91 7.14
C ARG A 25 -0.49 -11.10 6.97
N LEU A 26 0.30 -10.45 7.80
CA LEU A 26 1.76 -10.61 7.81
C LEU A 26 2.16 -11.81 8.68
N ARG A 27 3.20 -12.53 8.26
CA ARG A 27 3.75 -13.68 8.98
C ARG A 27 5.26 -13.80 8.78
N GLY A 28 5.89 -14.63 9.61
CA GLY A 28 7.34 -14.85 9.58
C GLY A 28 8.12 -13.83 10.43
N THR A 29 9.42 -13.73 10.18
CA THR A 29 10.34 -12.91 10.98
C THR A 29 10.00 -11.41 10.86
N ASP A 30 10.09 -10.69 11.99
CA ASP A 30 9.79 -9.25 12.11
C ASP A 30 8.41 -8.85 11.54
N ALA A 31 7.43 -9.77 11.56
CA ALA A 31 6.10 -9.50 11.02
C ALA A 31 5.36 -8.40 11.80
N ASP A 32 5.63 -8.28 13.10
CA ASP A 32 5.14 -7.22 13.98
C ASP A 32 5.65 -5.84 13.54
N LYS A 33 6.97 -5.72 13.31
CA LYS A 33 7.57 -4.47 12.85
C LYS A 33 7.09 -4.10 11.45
N ARG A 34 7.08 -5.07 10.54
CA ARG A 34 6.61 -4.87 9.16
C ARG A 34 5.15 -4.47 9.10
N TYR A 35 4.31 -5.06 9.95
CA TYR A 35 2.91 -4.68 10.09
C TYR A 35 2.77 -3.24 10.57
N ALA A 36 3.49 -2.88 11.63
CA ALA A 36 3.47 -1.52 12.17
C ALA A 36 3.91 -0.50 11.10
N THR A 37 5.02 -0.76 10.41
CA THR A 37 5.53 0.10 9.32
C THR A 37 4.51 0.26 8.21
N GLU A 38 3.94 -0.84 7.69
CA GLU A 38 2.96 -0.77 6.60
C GLU A 38 1.73 0.06 7.02
N VAL A 39 1.15 -0.23 8.17
CA VAL A 39 -0.05 0.48 8.64
C VAL A 39 0.24 1.95 8.92
N GLU A 40 1.39 2.25 9.53
CA GLU A 40 1.81 3.63 9.80
C GLU A 40 2.02 4.42 8.50
N VAL A 41 2.72 3.84 7.53
CA VAL A 41 2.95 4.45 6.22
C VAL A 41 1.64 4.69 5.49
N LEU A 42 0.74 3.70 5.45
CA LEU A 42 -0.56 3.85 4.78
C LEU A 42 -1.41 4.94 5.44
N LYS A 43 -1.45 5.01 6.77
CA LYS A 43 -2.14 6.07 7.52
C LYS A 43 -1.55 7.45 7.21
N VAL A 44 -0.23 7.57 7.16
CA VAL A 44 0.44 8.82 6.82
C VAL A 44 0.15 9.24 5.39
N LEU A 45 0.17 8.31 4.43
CA LEU A 45 -0.16 8.60 3.03
C LEU A 45 -1.62 8.98 2.85
N GLU A 46 -2.53 8.36 3.60
CA GLU A 46 -3.94 8.72 3.63
C GLU A 46 -4.14 10.14 4.20
N GLN A 47 -3.49 10.47 5.32
CA GLN A 47 -3.52 11.81 5.90
C GLN A 47 -2.93 12.87 4.94
N ARG A 48 -1.89 12.51 4.18
CA ARG A 48 -1.30 13.37 3.15
C ARG A 48 -2.14 13.41 1.86
N GLY A 49 -3.23 12.65 1.78
CA GLY A 49 -4.17 12.69 0.66
C GLY A 49 -3.72 11.93 -0.59
N CYS A 50 -2.91 10.87 -0.46
CA CYS A 50 -2.44 10.08 -1.58
C CYS A 50 -3.57 9.21 -2.18
N PRO A 51 -3.98 9.42 -3.45
CA PRO A 51 -5.11 8.69 -4.04
C PRO A 51 -4.70 7.36 -4.69
N TYR A 52 -3.40 7.07 -4.79
CA TYR A 52 -2.86 5.92 -5.50
C TYR A 52 -2.18 4.89 -4.58
N VAL A 53 -2.71 4.72 -3.37
CA VAL A 53 -2.26 3.72 -2.40
C VAL A 53 -3.46 3.07 -1.71
N PRO A 54 -3.32 1.85 -1.15
CA PRO A 54 -4.37 1.23 -0.37
C PRO A 54 -4.73 2.08 0.85
N ARG A 55 -6.01 2.29 1.11
CA ARG A 55 -6.47 2.89 2.37
C ARG A 55 -6.79 1.80 3.36
N VAL A 56 -6.31 1.96 4.59
CA VAL A 56 -6.60 1.02 5.69
C VAL A 56 -8.05 1.25 6.11
N LEU A 57 -8.84 0.17 6.10
CA LEU A 57 -10.24 0.16 6.51
C LEU A 57 -10.38 -0.39 7.94
N GLU A 58 -9.64 -1.44 8.25
CA GLU A 58 -9.64 -2.10 9.56
C GLU A 58 -8.23 -2.55 9.93
N GLU A 59 -7.88 -2.52 11.21
CA GLU A 59 -6.58 -2.92 11.74
C GLU A 59 -6.75 -3.90 12.90
N HIS A 60 -5.95 -4.96 12.89
CA HIS A 60 -5.94 -6.03 13.89
C HIS A 60 -4.49 -6.32 14.29
N PRO A 61 -3.88 -5.43 15.09
CA PRO A 61 -2.47 -5.56 15.51
C PRO A 61 -2.20 -6.87 16.26
N GLU A 62 -3.18 -7.41 16.98
CA GLU A 62 -3.10 -8.69 17.69
C GLU A 62 -2.91 -9.89 16.76
N GLU A 63 -3.39 -9.79 15.52
CA GLU A 63 -3.30 -10.86 14.51
C GLU A 63 -2.30 -10.56 13.39
N LEU A 64 -1.61 -9.41 13.46
CA LEU A 64 -0.76 -8.85 12.40
C LEU A 64 -1.50 -8.77 11.06
N TYR A 65 -2.75 -8.33 11.13
CA TYR A 65 -3.72 -8.40 10.06
C TYR A 65 -4.41 -7.04 9.88
N PHE A 66 -4.64 -6.65 8.63
CA PHE A 66 -5.40 -5.46 8.32
C PHE A 66 -6.23 -5.64 7.05
N VAL A 67 -7.30 -4.85 6.95
CA VAL A 67 -8.14 -4.74 5.78
C VAL A 67 -7.85 -3.41 5.10
N SER A 68 -7.71 -3.43 3.78
CA SER A 68 -7.46 -2.24 2.97
C SER A 68 -8.29 -2.23 1.69
N THR A 69 -8.37 -1.08 1.04
CA THR A 69 -9.02 -0.96 -0.26
C THR A 69 -8.27 -1.73 -1.35
N ASN A 70 -8.99 -2.27 -2.32
CA ASN A 70 -8.40 -2.96 -3.46
C ASN A 70 -7.88 -1.99 -4.53
N CYS A 71 -6.58 -2.10 -4.78
CA CYS A 71 -5.84 -1.34 -5.78
C CYS A 71 -5.73 -2.04 -7.15
N GLY A 72 -6.53 -3.08 -7.36
CA GLY A 72 -6.62 -3.82 -8.62
C GLY A 72 -5.57 -4.92 -8.73
N LYS A 73 -5.08 -5.14 -9.95
CA LYS A 73 -4.21 -6.28 -10.28
C LYS A 73 -2.75 -5.83 -10.47
N PRO A 74 -1.76 -6.70 -10.23
CA PRO A 74 -0.35 -6.37 -10.51
C PRO A 74 -0.16 -5.87 -11.94
N ALA A 75 0.52 -4.73 -12.08
CA ALA A 75 0.73 -4.07 -13.36
C ALA A 75 1.90 -4.71 -14.12
N THR A 76 1.73 -5.94 -14.62
CA THR A 76 2.80 -6.70 -15.29
C THR A 76 3.36 -6.04 -16.55
N GLN A 77 2.62 -5.10 -17.15
CA GLN A 77 3.02 -4.36 -18.34
C GLN A 77 3.71 -3.02 -18.05
N ILE A 78 3.88 -2.65 -16.77
CA ILE A 78 4.55 -1.38 -16.44
C ILE A 78 6.06 -1.49 -16.68
N SER A 79 6.60 -0.55 -17.46
CA SER A 79 8.04 -0.41 -17.65
C SER A 79 8.69 0.07 -16.36
N LYS A 80 9.93 -0.38 -16.10
CA LYS A 80 10.72 0.04 -14.94
C LYS A 80 10.80 1.57 -14.81
N GLU A 81 11.05 2.29 -15.91
CA GLU A 81 11.06 3.77 -15.91
C GLU A 81 9.76 4.42 -15.41
N LYS A 82 8.59 3.83 -15.71
CA LYS A 82 7.31 4.34 -15.21
C LYS A 82 7.15 4.01 -13.73
N ALA A 83 7.59 2.82 -13.31
CA ALA A 83 7.61 2.42 -11.92
C ALA A 83 8.47 3.37 -11.08
N ASP A 84 9.72 3.60 -11.48
CA ASP A 84 10.64 4.53 -10.83
C ASP A 84 10.04 5.94 -10.71
N LYS A 85 9.38 6.43 -11.76
CA LYS A 85 8.68 7.73 -11.71
C LYS A 85 7.56 7.77 -10.68
N LEU A 86 6.80 6.70 -10.52
CA LEU A 86 5.73 6.62 -9.51
C LEU A 86 6.30 6.62 -8.09
N PHE A 87 7.35 5.85 -7.84
CA PHE A 87 8.04 5.84 -6.55
C PHE A 87 8.71 7.19 -6.24
N ALA A 88 9.38 7.80 -7.22
CA ALA A 88 9.97 9.12 -7.06
C ALA A 88 8.92 10.20 -6.78
N LYS A 89 7.75 10.11 -7.42
CA LYS A 89 6.61 10.99 -7.16
C LYS A 89 6.08 10.83 -5.73
N LEU A 90 5.94 9.58 -5.26
CA LEU A 90 5.55 9.29 -3.88
C LEU A 90 6.53 9.91 -2.87
N GLU A 91 7.83 9.77 -3.11
CA GLU A 91 8.87 10.35 -2.26
C GLU A 91 8.81 11.88 -2.26
N ALA A 92 8.71 12.50 -3.44
CA ALA A 92 8.76 13.95 -3.60
C ALA A 92 7.48 14.66 -3.11
N GLU A 93 6.30 14.12 -3.38
CA GLU A 93 5.02 14.77 -3.04
C GLU A 93 4.53 14.38 -1.65
N TYR A 94 4.73 13.12 -1.27
CA TYR A 94 4.17 12.55 -0.06
C TYR A 94 5.24 12.17 0.95
N GLY A 95 6.53 12.42 0.72
CA GLY A 95 7.59 12.17 1.69
C GLY A 95 7.60 10.73 2.21
N VAL A 96 7.36 9.75 1.35
CA VAL A 96 7.48 8.33 1.70
C VAL A 96 8.39 7.67 0.69
N ARG A 97 9.45 7.04 1.20
CA ARG A 97 10.43 6.33 0.39
C ARG A 97 10.17 4.84 0.45
N HIS A 98 9.88 4.24 -0.70
CA HIS A 98 9.70 2.80 -0.81
C HIS A 98 11.06 2.12 -1.00
N LEU A 99 11.54 1.33 -0.04
CA LEU A 99 12.86 0.68 -0.15
C LEU A 99 12.89 -0.49 -1.14
N ASP A 100 11.72 -1.07 -1.47
CA ASP A 100 11.58 -2.11 -2.51
C ASP A 100 10.86 -1.54 -3.76
N ALA A 101 11.47 -0.56 -4.43
CA ALA A 101 10.89 0.17 -5.57
C ALA A 101 10.83 -0.68 -6.86
N GLU A 102 10.18 -1.84 -6.81
CA GLU A 102 10.11 -2.80 -7.90
C GLU A 102 8.74 -2.74 -8.61
N PRO A 103 8.67 -2.96 -9.94
CA PRO A 103 7.41 -2.98 -10.70
C PRO A 103 6.35 -3.94 -10.16
N ARG A 104 6.77 -5.01 -9.47
CA ARG A 104 5.87 -6.00 -8.84
C ARG A 104 5.01 -5.42 -7.71
N ASN A 105 5.46 -4.32 -7.11
CA ASN A 105 4.77 -3.59 -6.05
C ASN A 105 3.86 -2.50 -6.61
N ILE A 106 3.66 -2.50 -7.93
CA ILE A 106 2.73 -1.62 -8.62
C ILE A 106 1.55 -2.44 -9.12
N THR A 107 0.37 -1.95 -8.80
CA THR A 107 -0.91 -2.48 -9.25
C THR A 107 -1.60 -1.46 -10.13
N TYR A 108 -2.52 -1.90 -10.97
CA TYR A 108 -3.38 -1.04 -11.75
C TYR A 108 -4.83 -1.28 -11.34
N SER A 109 -5.50 -0.21 -10.93
CA SER A 109 -6.90 -0.24 -10.55
C SER A 109 -7.74 0.28 -11.70
N ASP A 110 -8.46 -0.62 -12.39
CA ASP A 110 -9.42 -0.23 -13.44
C ASP A 110 -10.53 0.70 -12.90
N LYS A 111 -10.85 0.59 -11.60
CA LYS A 111 -11.85 1.43 -10.93
C LYS A 111 -11.38 2.87 -10.75
N LEU A 112 -10.11 3.07 -10.39
CA LEU A 112 -9.53 4.39 -10.17
C LEU A 112 -8.86 4.96 -11.43
N GLY A 113 -8.62 4.12 -12.44
CA GLY A 113 -7.91 4.49 -13.67
C GLY A 113 -6.44 4.84 -13.45
N CYS A 114 -5.84 4.47 -12.30
CA CYS A 114 -4.49 4.86 -11.93
C CYS A 114 -3.64 3.67 -11.46
N PHE A 115 -2.32 3.85 -11.53
CA PHE A 115 -1.34 2.93 -10.95
C PHE A 115 -1.27 3.17 -9.46
N CYS A 116 -1.41 2.12 -8.68
CA CYS A 116 -1.34 2.15 -7.23
C CYS A 116 -0.07 1.46 -6.73
N ILE A 117 0.58 2.04 -5.73
CA ILE A 117 1.76 1.47 -5.08
C ILE A 117 1.28 0.68 -3.85
N ILE A 118 1.78 -0.54 -3.69
CA ILE A 118 1.44 -1.45 -2.60
C ILE A 118 2.70 -1.98 -1.92
N ASP A 119 2.53 -2.62 -0.77
CA ASP A 119 3.60 -3.35 -0.05
C ASP A 119 4.65 -2.45 0.62
N PHE A 120 4.17 -1.56 1.49
CA PHE A 120 4.98 -0.60 2.26
C PHE A 120 5.68 -1.21 3.50
N GLU A 121 5.75 -2.53 3.63
CA GLU A 121 6.36 -3.22 4.78
C GLU A 121 7.84 -2.85 5.02
N LEU A 122 8.52 -2.33 4.00
CA LEU A 122 9.89 -1.82 4.05
C LEU A 122 9.97 -0.33 3.69
N ALA A 123 8.89 0.42 3.74
CA ALA A 123 8.93 1.85 3.41
C ALA A 123 9.42 2.69 4.61
N GLU A 124 9.96 3.84 4.30
CA GLU A 124 10.42 4.83 5.27
C GLU A 124 9.64 6.12 5.11
N ILE A 125 9.14 6.65 6.23
CA ILE A 125 8.44 7.94 6.26
C ILE A 125 9.48 9.04 6.38
N LEU A 126 9.61 9.85 5.34
CA LEU A 126 10.46 11.02 5.32
C LEU A 126 9.71 12.24 5.90
N PRO A 127 10.47 13.25 6.41
CA PRO A 127 9.89 14.53 6.82
C PRO A 127 9.05 15.10 5.68
N ASN A 128 7.87 15.60 6.02
CA ASN A 128 6.87 16.02 5.04
C ASN A 128 7.45 17.12 4.13
N PRO A 129 7.61 16.87 2.81
CA PRO A 129 8.19 17.85 1.89
C PRO A 129 7.24 19.03 1.66
N ASN A 130 5.96 18.89 1.98
CA ASN A 130 4.99 19.97 1.89
C ASN A 130 4.24 20.17 3.22
N PRO A 131 4.71 21.06 4.12
CA PRO A 131 3.99 21.40 5.36
C PRO A 131 2.67 22.17 5.11
N GLN A 132 2.30 22.45 3.86
CA GLN A 132 1.08 23.19 3.50
C GLN A 132 0.11 22.35 2.65
N ALA A 133 -0.82 21.69 3.34
CA ALA A 133 -2.23 21.70 2.99
C ALA A 133 -3.04 21.11 4.17
N PRO A 134 -3.45 21.91 5.16
CA PRO A 134 -4.66 21.55 5.88
C PRO A 134 -5.79 21.48 4.85
N CYS A 135 -6.56 20.39 4.84
CA CYS A 135 -7.80 20.31 4.09
C CYS A 135 -8.65 21.57 4.35
N PRO A 136 -9.20 22.24 3.33
CA PRO A 136 -10.29 23.17 3.61
C PRO A 136 -11.45 22.35 4.23
N PRO A 137 -11.99 22.75 5.39
CA PRO A 137 -13.19 22.11 5.92
C PRO A 137 -14.39 22.38 4.98
N PRO A 138 -15.43 21.53 5.01
CA PRO A 138 -16.63 21.68 4.19
C PRO A 138 -17.41 22.98 4.48
#